data_AF-A0A396CG02-F1
#
_entry.id   AF-A0A396CG02-F1
#
_cell.length_a   1.000
_cell.length_b   1.000
_cell.length_c   1.000
_cell.angle_alpha   90.00
_cell.angle_beta   90.00
_cell.angle_gamma   90.00
#
_symmetry.space_group_name_H-M   'P 1'
#
loop_
_entity.id
_entity.type
_entity.pdbx_description
1 polymer ?
#
loop_
_entity_poly.entity_id
_entity_poly.type
_entity_poly.pdbx_seq_one_letter_code
_entity_poly.pdbx_strand_id
1 'polypeptide(L)'
;MSNNRKVLKVMSIIYLLGGIFSIAAGALALTAASGDASGDLSVYSVVVIVMGIVEIIAAILGIRASNNPSKIGIVWVWAIICLACAVVSLLLSEPFLGGVGTSATDVTAVVVSAVYFVFANRVKKESQERLS
;
A
#
# COMPACT_ATOMS: atom_id res chain seq x y z
N MET A 1 9.04 2.24 -23.43
CA MET A 1 8.76 2.37 -21.96
C MET A 1 10.05 2.04 -21.22
N SER A 2 10.56 2.91 -20.33
CA SER A 2 11.82 2.67 -19.58
C SER A 2 11.70 1.48 -18.63
N ASN A 3 12.85 0.92 -18.21
CA ASN A 3 12.85 -0.23 -17.31
C ASN A 3 12.19 0.09 -15.95
N ASN A 4 12.48 1.28 -15.40
CA ASN A 4 11.87 1.74 -14.15
C ASN A 4 10.34 1.87 -14.26
N ARG A 5 9.83 2.32 -15.41
CA ARG A 5 8.38 2.37 -15.67
C ARG A 5 7.75 0.97 -15.75
N LYS A 6 8.44 -0.02 -16.32
CA LYS A 6 7.97 -1.41 -16.33
C LYS A 6 7.88 -1.98 -14.91
N VAL A 7 8.92 -1.77 -14.10
CA VAL A 7 8.94 -2.25 -12.70
C VAL A 7 7.85 -1.56 -11.87
N LEU A 8 7.67 -0.24 -12.01
CA LEU A 8 6.58 0.47 -11.33
C LEU A 8 5.20 -0.10 -11.70
N LYS A 9 5.00 -0.51 -12.96
CA LYS A 9 3.75 -1.15 -13.40
C LYS A 9 3.55 -2.51 -12.72
N VAL A 10 4.60 -3.33 -12.64
CA VAL A 10 4.54 -4.63 -11.94
C VAL A 10 4.24 -4.43 -10.45
N MET A 11 4.92 -3.49 -9.79
CA MET A 11 4.66 -3.16 -8.38
C MET A 11 3.24 -2.66 -8.17
N SER A 12 2.70 -1.87 -9.11
CA SER A 12 1.32 -1.41 -9.05
C SER A 12 0.31 -2.57 -9.19
N ILE A 13 0.62 -3.59 -9.99
CA ILE A 13 -0.21 -4.80 -10.09
C ILE A 13 -0.15 -5.60 -8.79
N ILE A 14 1.02 -5.70 -8.14
CA ILE A 14 1.15 -6.34 -6.83
C ILE A 14 0.29 -5.61 -5.79
N TYR A 15 0.32 -4.28 -5.78
CA TYR A 15 -0.55 -3.45 -4.94
C TYR A 15 -2.04 -3.66 -5.23
N LEU A 16 -2.42 -3.85 -6.49
CA LEU A 16 -3.80 -4.13 -6.86
C LEU A 16 -4.27 -5.47 -6.27
N LEU A 17 -3.45 -6.51 -6.40
CA LEU A 17 -3.74 -7.83 -5.87
C LEU A 17 -3.75 -7.83 -4.34
N GLY A 18 -2.79 -7.14 -3.72
CA GLY A 18 -2.74 -6.91 -2.28
C GLY A 18 -4.01 -6.24 -1.76
N GLY A 19 -4.44 -5.15 -2.40
CA GLY A 19 -5.64 -4.43 -2.01
C GLY A 19 -6.93 -5.24 -2.15
N ILE A 20 -7.07 -6.02 -3.23
CA ILE A 20 -8.20 -6.95 -3.38
C ILE A 20 -8.19 -8.01 -2.28
N PHE A 21 -7.03 -8.58 -1.98
CA PHE A 21 -6.87 -9.57 -0.93
C PHE A 21 -7.20 -8.98 0.46
N SER A 22 -6.69 -7.77 0.76
CA SER A 22 -6.99 -7.03 1.99
C SER A 22 -8.49 -6.79 2.14
N ILE A 23 -9.19 -6.32 1.10
CA ILE A 23 -10.64 -6.11 1.15
C ILE A 23 -11.37 -7.44 1.39
N ALA A 24 -10.98 -8.52 0.71
CA ALA A 24 -11.59 -9.84 0.89
C ALA A 24 -11.38 -10.37 2.33
N ALA A 25 -10.16 -10.25 2.86
CA ALA A 25 -9.83 -10.65 4.22
C ALA A 25 -10.60 -9.84 5.27
N GLY A 26 -10.67 -8.52 5.11
CA GLY A 26 -11.43 -7.65 6.00
C GLY A 26 -12.94 -7.89 5.91
N ALA A 27 -13.49 -8.14 4.73
CA ALA A 27 -14.91 -8.49 4.58
C ALA A 27 -15.24 -9.83 5.26
N LEU A 28 -14.37 -10.84 5.12
CA LEU A 28 -14.52 -12.12 5.80
C LEU A 28 -14.45 -11.94 7.33
N ALA A 29 -13.46 -11.18 7.82
CA ALA A 29 -13.33 -10.88 9.25
C ALA A 29 -14.56 -10.12 9.79
N LEU A 30 -15.15 -9.22 9.00
CA LEU A 30 -16.36 -8.50 9.39
C LEU A 30 -17.57 -9.43 9.58
N THR A 31 -17.70 -10.47 8.75
CA THR A 31 -18.75 -11.48 8.96
C THR A 31 -18.53 -12.30 10.23
N ALA A 32 -17.27 -12.59 10.57
CA ALA A 32 -16.90 -13.29 11.80
C ALA A 32 -17.04 -12.42 13.06
N ALA A 33 -16.99 -11.09 12.92
CA ALA A 33 -17.14 -10.13 14.02
C ALA A 33 -18.55 -10.10 14.64
N SER A 34 -19.53 -10.79 14.05
CA SER A 34 -20.90 -10.89 14.58
C SER A 34 -20.98 -11.56 15.97
N GLY A 35 -19.94 -12.29 16.39
CA GLY A 35 -19.80 -12.87 17.73
C GLY A 35 -18.85 -12.12 18.67
N ASP A 36 -18.30 -10.97 18.24
CA ASP A 36 -17.27 -10.25 18.99
C ASP A 36 -17.90 -9.27 20.00
N ALA A 37 -17.77 -9.58 21.28
CA ALA A 37 -18.34 -8.78 22.37
C ALA A 37 -17.55 -7.49 22.66
N SER A 38 -16.26 -7.41 22.28
CA SER A 38 -15.47 -6.19 22.45
C SER A 38 -15.59 -5.23 21.27
N GLY A 39 -15.98 -5.73 20.09
CA GLY A 39 -16.10 -4.96 18.85
C GLY A 39 -14.76 -4.68 18.17
N ASP A 40 -13.64 -5.09 18.76
CA ASP A 40 -12.29 -4.87 18.24
C ASP A 40 -12.09 -5.51 16.86
N LEU A 41 -12.68 -6.69 16.65
CA LEU A 41 -12.57 -7.40 15.38
C LEU A 41 -13.33 -6.66 14.28
N SER A 42 -14.45 -6.00 14.60
CA SER A 42 -15.20 -5.19 13.64
C SER A 42 -14.40 -3.95 13.21
N VAL A 43 -13.74 -3.28 14.17
CA VAL A 43 -12.89 -2.12 13.91
C VAL A 43 -11.68 -2.53 13.07
N TYR A 44 -11.00 -3.61 13.44
CA TYR A 44 -9.87 -4.14 12.69
C TYR A 44 -10.27 -4.49 11.25
N SER A 45 -11.42 -5.14 11.07
CA SER A 45 -11.95 -5.51 9.74
C SER A 45 -12.16 -4.28 8.84
N VAL A 46 -12.74 -3.21 9.39
CA VAL A 46 -12.93 -1.95 8.67
C VAL A 46 -11.59 -1.32 8.30
N VAL A 47 -10.63 -1.29 9.23
CA VAL A 47 -9.27 -0.77 8.97
C VAL A 47 -8.60 -1.53 7.83
N VAL A 48 -8.66 -2.86 7.83
CA VAL A 48 -8.08 -3.70 6.77
C VAL A 48 -8.72 -3.42 5.41
N ILE A 49 -10.05 -3.24 5.36
CA ILE A 49 -10.76 -2.86 4.12
C ILE A 49 -10.28 -1.49 3.62
N VAL A 50 -10.18 -0.49 4.51
CA VAL A 50 -9.71 0.85 4.16
C VAL A 50 -8.29 0.81 3.63
N MET A 51 -7.40 0.02 4.24
CA MET A 51 -6.03 -0.15 3.75
C MET A 51 -6.02 -0.79 2.35
N GLY A 52 -6.87 -1.79 2.11
CA GLY A 52 -7.00 -2.38 0.77
C GLY A 52 -7.47 -1.39 -0.30
N ILE A 53 -8.36 -0.45 0.06
CA ILE A 53 -8.75 0.65 -0.84
C ILE A 53 -7.56 1.57 -1.13
N VAL A 54 -6.77 1.93 -0.12
CA VAL A 54 -5.56 2.77 -0.29
C VAL A 54 -4.56 2.10 -1.24
N GLU A 55 -4.38 0.78 -1.13
CA GLU A 55 -3.52 0.00 -2.02
C GLU A 55 -4.03 -0.01 -3.47
N ILE A 56 -5.34 -0.16 -3.67
CA ILE A 56 -5.96 -0.10 -5.01
C ILE A 56 -5.80 1.30 -5.62
N ILE A 57 -5.95 2.37 -4.83
CA ILE A 57 -5.71 3.74 -5.33
C ILE A 57 -4.25 3.87 -5.77
N ALA A 58 -3.30 3.39 -4.96
CA ALA A 58 -1.87 3.39 -5.31
C ALA A 58 -1.62 2.61 -6.61
N ALA A 59 -2.26 1.46 -6.78
CA ALA A 59 -2.17 0.65 -7.99
C ALA A 59 -2.66 1.41 -9.23
N ILE A 60 -3.86 2.01 -9.17
CA ILE A 60 -4.45 2.73 -10.29
C ILE A 60 -3.57 3.92 -10.68
N LEU A 61 -3.10 4.69 -9.69
CA LEU A 61 -2.22 5.82 -9.89
C LEU A 61 -0.87 5.38 -10.49
N GLY A 62 -0.27 4.32 -9.97
CA GLY A 62 1.00 3.78 -10.44
C GLY A 62 0.93 3.20 -11.86
N ILE A 63 -0.14 2.46 -12.21
CA ILE A 63 -0.37 2.00 -13.59
C ILE A 63 -0.51 3.21 -14.52
N ARG A 64 -1.27 4.23 -14.14
CA ARG A 64 -1.45 5.45 -14.93
C ARG A 64 -0.12 6.18 -15.15
N ALA A 65 0.71 6.35 -14.13
CA ALA A 65 2.01 7.01 -14.27
C ALA A 65 3.03 6.16 -15.04
N SER A 66 2.95 4.83 -14.92
CA SER A 66 3.78 3.92 -15.72
C SER A 66 3.52 4.11 -17.21
N ASN A 67 2.27 4.36 -17.62
CA ASN A 67 1.91 4.63 -19.02
C ASN A 67 2.14 6.10 -19.41
N ASN A 68 1.82 7.05 -18.52
CA ASN A 68 1.92 8.49 -18.73
C ASN A 68 2.79 9.16 -17.64
N PRO A 69 4.09 9.35 -17.88
CA PRO A 69 5.04 9.81 -16.86
C PRO A 69 4.76 11.24 -16.35
N SER A 70 3.99 12.05 -17.08
CA SER A 70 3.57 13.38 -16.63
C SER A 70 2.77 13.37 -15.32
N LYS A 71 2.16 12.23 -14.97
CA LYS A 71 1.39 12.08 -13.72
C LYS A 71 2.20 11.51 -12.56
N ILE A 72 3.52 11.29 -12.71
CA ILE A 72 4.34 10.64 -11.68
C ILE A 72 4.41 11.43 -10.36
N GLY A 73 4.23 12.75 -10.40
CA GLY A 73 4.23 13.60 -9.20
C GLY A 73 3.20 13.16 -8.17
N ILE A 74 1.96 12.87 -8.59
CA ILE A 74 0.89 12.46 -7.67
C ILE A 74 1.13 11.05 -7.10
N VAL A 75 1.70 10.16 -7.92
CA VAL A 75 2.05 8.79 -7.51
C VAL A 75 3.15 8.81 -6.46
N TRP A 76 4.14 9.68 -6.63
CA TRP A 76 5.23 9.81 -5.67
C TRP A 76 4.74 10.30 -4.30
N VAL A 77 3.82 11.27 -4.28
CA VAL A 77 3.18 11.71 -3.02
C VAL A 77 2.36 10.58 -2.41
N TRP A 78 1.57 9.87 -3.21
CA TRP A 78 0.77 8.74 -2.72
C TRP A 78 1.64 7.58 -2.20
N ALA A 79 2.79 7.33 -2.82
CA ALA A 79 3.75 6.34 -2.37
C ALA A 79 4.30 6.66 -0.96
N ILE A 80 4.51 7.94 -0.65
CA ILE A 80 4.91 8.38 0.70
C ILE A 80 3.80 8.09 1.70
N ILE A 81 2.55 8.37 1.33
CA ILE A 81 1.39 8.09 2.19
C ILE A 81 1.29 6.58 2.48
N CYS A 82 1.39 5.74 1.45
CA CYS A 82 1.37 4.28 1.62
C CYS A 82 2.52 3.79 2.51
N LEU A 83 3.74 4.33 2.32
CA LEU A 83 4.89 3.97 3.15
C LEU A 83 4.70 4.41 4.61
N ALA A 84 4.20 5.62 4.83
CA ALA A 84 3.91 6.12 6.17
C ALA A 84 2.84 5.26 6.87
N CYS A 85 1.76 4.91 6.17
CA CYS A 85 0.74 3.99 6.69
C CYS A 85 1.34 2.63 7.05
N ALA A 86 2.16 2.03 6.18
CA ALA A 86 2.77 0.73 6.45
C ALA A 86 3.70 0.78 7.69
N VAL A 87 4.49 1.85 7.84
CA VAL A 87 5.37 2.03 9.00
C VAL A 87 4.55 2.24 10.28
N VAL A 88 3.48 3.05 10.23
CA VAL A 88 2.59 3.23 11.38
C VAL A 88 1.92 1.91 11.77
N SER A 89 1.42 1.14 10.81
CA SER A 89 0.85 -0.19 11.08
C SER A 89 1.87 -1.10 11.75
N LEU A 90 3.11 -1.17 11.24
CA LEU A 90 4.18 -1.95 11.85
C LEU A 90 4.48 -1.52 13.29
N LEU A 91 4.53 -0.22 13.57
CA LEU A 91 4.75 0.31 14.91
C LEU A 91 3.60 -0.06 15.85
N LEU A 92 2.35 0.06 15.40
CA LEU A 92 1.17 -0.31 16.20
C LEU A 92 1.09 -1.81 16.49
N SER A 93 1.69 -2.65 15.64
CA SER A 93 1.80 -4.09 15.87
C SER A 93 2.81 -4.45 16.97
N GLU A 94 3.70 -3.53 17.37
CA GLU A 94 4.69 -3.78 18.41
C GLU A 94 4.02 -3.91 19.80
N PRO A 95 4.50 -4.84 20.66
CA PRO A 95 3.94 -5.06 21.99
C PRO A 95 3.98 -3.82 22.88
N PHE A 96 4.99 -2.95 22.67
CA PHE A 96 5.15 -1.72 23.43
C PHE A 96 4.03 -0.70 23.18
N LEU A 97 3.36 -0.77 22.03
CA LEU A 97 2.27 0.12 21.65
C LEU A 97 0.88 -0.55 21.75
N GLY A 98 0.81 -1.69 22.45
CA GLY A 98 -0.44 -2.44 22.65
C GLY A 98 -0.73 -3.47 21.56
N GLY A 99 0.22 -3.74 20.65
CA GLY A 99 0.11 -4.78 19.64
C GLY A 99 0.36 -6.20 20.20
N VAL A 100 0.01 -7.21 19.42
CA VAL A 100 0.21 -8.63 19.78
C VAL A 100 1.58 -9.19 19.33
N GLY A 101 2.45 -8.34 18.80
CA GLY A 101 3.76 -8.70 18.25
C GLY A 101 3.86 -8.41 16.75
N THR A 102 5.10 -8.23 16.28
CA THR A 102 5.41 -7.93 14.88
C THR A 102 4.94 -9.07 13.97
N SER A 103 4.00 -8.78 13.07
CA SER A 103 3.53 -9.77 12.10
C SER A 103 4.41 -9.76 10.86
N ALA A 104 4.66 -10.94 10.26
CA ALA A 104 5.39 -11.03 8.99
C ALA A 104 4.70 -10.24 7.87
N THR A 105 3.38 -10.07 7.97
CA THR A 105 2.56 -9.26 7.07
C THR A 105 2.90 -7.77 7.15
N ASP A 106 3.10 -7.21 8.33
CA ASP A 106 3.43 -5.78 8.49
C ASP A 106 4.83 -5.47 7.96
N VAL A 107 5.80 -6.34 8.25
CA VAL A 107 7.16 -6.23 7.70
C VAL A 107 7.13 -6.30 6.18
N THR A 108 6.35 -7.25 5.63
CA THR A 108 6.20 -7.39 4.17
C THR A 108 5.57 -6.14 3.56
N ALA A 109 4.54 -5.56 4.18
CA ALA A 109 3.89 -4.35 3.71
C ALA A 109 4.85 -3.15 3.68
N VAL A 110 5.71 -3.00 4.70
CA VAL A 110 6.76 -1.96 4.73
C VAL A 110 7.78 -2.15 3.61
N VAL A 111 8.24 -3.39 3.39
CA VAL A 111 9.20 -3.67 2.32
C VAL A 111 8.59 -3.39 0.95
N VAL A 112 7.37 -3.86 0.69
CA VAL A 112 6.66 -3.66 -0.58
C VAL A 112 6.41 -2.18 -0.85
N SER A 113 6.01 -1.40 0.17
CA SER A 113 5.82 0.04 0.06
C SER A 113 7.12 0.83 -0.13
N ALA A 114 8.19 0.42 0.53
CA ALA A 114 9.51 1.02 0.33
C ALA A 114 10.00 0.80 -1.11
N VAL A 115 9.87 -0.41 -1.64
CA VAL A 115 10.22 -0.74 -3.02
C VAL A 115 9.37 0.09 -4.00
N TYR A 116 8.06 0.16 -3.78
CA TYR A 116 7.16 0.98 -4.59
C TYR A 116 7.59 2.45 -4.62
N PHE A 117 7.89 3.03 -3.44
CA PHE A 117 8.37 4.41 -3.32
C PHE A 117 9.70 4.64 -4.06
N VAL A 118 10.67 3.73 -3.92
CA VAL A 118 11.97 3.84 -4.60
C VAL A 118 11.77 3.89 -6.12
N PHE A 119 10.93 3.04 -6.68
CA PHE A 119 10.67 3.05 -8.12
C PHE A 119 9.84 4.27 -8.56
N ALA A 120 8.87 4.72 -7.76
CA ALA A 120 8.16 5.96 -8.02
C ALA A 120 9.14 7.17 -8.07
N ASN A 121 10.10 7.21 -7.14
CA ASN A 121 11.14 8.25 -7.10
C ASN A 121 12.08 8.18 -8.31
N ARG A 122 12.48 6.98 -8.74
CA ARG A 122 13.30 6.79 -9.94
C ARG A 122 12.57 7.26 -11.20
N VAL A 123 11.30 6.89 -11.38
CA VAL A 123 10.50 7.34 -12.53
C VAL A 123 10.28 8.85 -12.49
N LYS A 124 10.15 9.46 -11.30
CA LYS A 124 10.05 10.92 -11.15
C LYS A 124 11.33 11.61 -11.63
N LYS A 125 12.50 11.14 -11.21
CA LYS A 125 13.80 11.66 -11.67
C LYS A 125 13.98 11.52 -13.19
N GLU A 126 13.72 10.34 -13.75
CA GLU A 126 13.75 10.12 -15.21
C GLU A 126 12.81 11.07 -15.97
N SER A 127 11.67 11.42 -15.39
CA SER A 127 10.70 12.32 -16.01
C SER A 127 11.17 13.77 -15.99
N GLN A 128 11.88 14.19 -14.94
CA GLN A 128 12.45 15.54 -14.84
C GLN A 128 13.66 15.72 -15.77
N GLU A 129 14.54 14.72 -15.86
CA GLU A 129 15.69 14.73 -16.78
C GLU A 129 15.28 14.86 -18.26
N ARG A 130 14.08 14.41 -18.62
CA ARG A 130 13.54 14.51 -19.98
C ARG A 130 12.89 15.85 -20.32
N LEU A 131 12.67 16.70 -19.31
CA LEU A 131 12.06 18.02 -19.45
C LEU A 131 13.10 19.15 -19.31
N SER A 132 14.31 18.83 -18.84
CA SER A 132 15.49 19.69 -18.87
C SER A 132 16.17 19.61 -20.23
#